data_AF-A0A934UBX6-F1
#
_entry.id   AF-A0A934UBX6-F1
#
_cell.length_a   1.000
_cell.length_b   1.000
_cell.length_c   1.000
_cell.angle_alpha   90.00
_cell.angle_beta   90.00
_cell.angle_gamma   90.00
#
_symmetry.space_group_name_H-M   'P 1'
#
loop_
_entity.id
_entity.type
_entity.pdbx_description
1 polymer ?
#
loop_
_entity_poly.entity_id
_entity_poly.type
_entity_poly.pdbx_seq_one_letter_code
_entity_poly.pdbx_strand_id
1 'polypeptide(L)'
;MPVNPDLYAQVEAARRQIAEIPAYVLQDLEGYGSDLADLVSGVDETADFLSSVEDQIRQIDFALIARAWKNFRSRMPFNWSDEAGLPSSDDLKQVTETDGIPIVYVPRGDIVGALLGAGSRDDRIAILLSRRDDVLEDCRLALRKKADTAKCTRPQHHLVELAIDSYLDGHCEAAQTLAVCVCDKFIRDDIARSQADAVVAATIGDLDDDFEADRLRIALVRAPLVPFLAKWFPGSNYPVPVKLNRNITVHQPTPDHLNPANGLLAVMLATSLLYGAVDQRS
;
A
#
# COMPACT_ATOMS: atom_id res chain seq x y z
N MET A 1 3.23 12.86 9.15
CA MET A 1 2.44 13.96 8.55
C MET A 1 3.34 14.71 7.59
N PRO A 2 2.92 14.98 6.34
CA PRO A 2 3.65 15.93 5.53
C PRO A 2 3.55 17.29 6.21
N VAL A 3 4.67 17.99 6.34
CA VAL A 3 4.67 19.42 6.64
C VAL A 3 3.85 20.05 5.53
N ASN A 4 2.73 20.68 5.88
CA ASN A 4 1.85 21.33 4.93
C ASN A 4 2.68 22.29 4.06
N PRO A 5 2.81 22.06 2.73
CA PRO A 5 3.58 22.93 1.85
C PRO A 5 3.09 24.39 1.90
N ASP A 6 1.82 24.60 2.22
CA ASP A 6 1.25 25.93 2.41
C ASP A 6 1.83 26.66 3.62
N LEU A 7 2.27 25.95 4.66
CA LEU A 7 2.84 26.57 5.86
C LEU A 7 4.22 27.18 5.56
N TYR A 8 5.04 26.49 4.77
CA TYR A 8 6.35 27.02 4.34
C TYR A 8 6.18 28.21 3.39
N ALA A 9 5.21 28.13 2.47
CA ALA A 9 4.87 29.24 1.59
C ALA A 9 4.30 30.46 2.35
N GLN A 10 3.49 30.23 3.39
CA GLN A 10 2.94 31.29 4.25
C GLN A 10 4.03 31.98 5.08
N VAL A 11 5.01 31.23 5.61
CA VAL A 11 6.14 31.80 6.36
C VAL A 11 7.07 32.62 5.46
N GLU A 12 7.37 32.15 4.24
CA GLU A 12 8.16 32.92 3.29
C GLU A 12 7.43 34.16 2.75
N ALA A 13 6.11 34.09 2.57
CA ALA A 13 5.30 35.24 2.19
C ALA A 13 5.28 36.32 3.29
N ALA A 14 5.14 35.91 4.56
CA ALA A 14 5.19 36.83 5.70
C ALA A 14 6.57 37.48 5.85
N ARG A 15 7.66 36.73 5.67
CA ARG A 15 9.03 37.26 5.69
C ARG A 15 9.28 38.32 4.62
N ARG A 16 8.76 38.13 3.40
CA ARG A 16 8.88 39.12 2.32
C ARG A 16 8.09 40.40 2.62
N GLN A 17 6.88 40.27 3.15
CA GLN A 17 6.06 41.43 3.52
C GLN A 17 6.69 42.29 4.62
N ILE A 18 7.36 41.67 5.58
CA ILE A 18 8.10 42.39 6.64
C ILE A 18 9.36 43.08 6.10
N ALA A 19 10.05 42.45 5.14
CA ALA A 19 11.26 43.01 4.53
C ALA A 19 10.98 44.19 3.57
N GLU A 20 9.74 44.36 3.11
CA GLU A 20 9.31 45.44 2.22
C GLU A 20 8.85 46.70 2.95
N ILE A 21 8.81 46.72 4.28
CA ILE A 21 8.45 47.90 5.06
C ILE A 21 9.55 48.97 4.90
N PRO A 22 9.28 50.11 4.24
CA PRO A 22 10.31 51.10 3.97
C PRO A 22 10.82 51.75 5.26
N ALA A 23 12.14 51.95 5.38
CA ALA A 23 12.77 52.50 6.58
C ALA A 23 12.25 53.89 7.02
N TYR A 24 11.61 54.66 6.12
CA TYR A 24 11.01 55.96 6.45
C TYR A 24 9.72 55.84 7.29
N VAL A 25 9.04 54.68 7.24
CA VAL A 25 7.84 54.40 8.06
C VAL A 25 8.21 54.29 9.55
N LEU A 26 9.46 53.97 9.86
CA LEU A 26 9.96 53.90 11.24
C LEU A 26 10.36 55.29 11.81
N GLN A 27 10.55 56.31 10.97
CA GLN A 27 11.01 57.65 11.41
C GLN A 27 9.87 58.62 11.74
N ASP A 28 8.66 58.45 11.19
CA ASP A 28 7.50 59.31 11.45
C ASP A 28 6.72 58.93 12.74
N LEU A 29 7.20 57.92 13.48
CA LEU A 29 6.51 57.33 14.63
C LEU A 29 6.91 57.95 15.99
N GLU A 30 7.82 58.92 16.05
CA GLU A 30 8.15 59.61 17.33
C GLU A 30 7.03 60.57 17.83
N GLY A 31 5.97 60.81 17.03
CA GLY A 31 4.90 61.78 17.34
C GLY A 31 3.58 61.22 17.87
N TYR A 32 3.35 59.90 17.88
CA TYR A 32 2.05 59.29 18.20
C TYR A 32 2.15 58.26 19.35
N GLY A 33 2.50 58.73 20.55
CA GLY A 33 2.85 57.86 21.69
C GLY A 33 1.74 56.96 22.28
N SER A 34 0.47 57.05 21.85
CA SER A 34 -0.61 56.17 22.34
C SER A 34 -1.02 55.07 21.36
N ASP A 35 -1.09 55.37 20.06
CA ASP A 35 -1.55 54.41 19.04
C ASP A 35 -0.41 53.47 18.58
N LEU A 36 0.83 53.83 18.89
CA LEU A 36 2.01 52.98 18.72
C LEU A 36 2.11 51.86 19.74
N ALA A 37 1.61 52.04 20.97
CA ALA A 37 1.68 51.01 22.00
C ALA A 37 0.83 49.77 21.63
N ASP A 38 -0.32 50.01 20.99
CA ASP A 38 -1.24 48.95 20.54
C ASP A 38 -0.77 48.28 19.22
N LEU A 39 -0.03 49.01 18.38
CA LEU A 39 0.58 48.44 17.17
C LEU A 39 1.88 47.67 17.49
N VAL A 40 2.68 48.17 18.43
CA VAL A 40 3.91 47.52 18.92
C VAL A 40 3.56 46.29 19.76
N SER A 41 2.50 46.30 20.56
CA SER A 41 2.03 45.08 21.25
C SER A 41 1.55 44.01 20.28
N GLY A 42 0.88 44.40 19.18
CA GLY A 42 0.53 43.47 18.09
C GLY A 42 1.75 42.91 17.34
N VAL A 43 2.82 43.70 17.19
CA VAL A 43 4.10 43.26 16.59
C VAL A 43 4.88 42.37 17.56
N ASP A 44 4.93 42.71 18.84
CA ASP A 44 5.57 41.89 19.89
C ASP A 44 4.84 40.57 20.09
N GLU A 45 3.50 40.54 20.06
CA GLU A 45 2.73 39.28 20.08
C GLU A 45 3.02 38.41 18.85
N THR A 46 3.17 39.00 17.65
CA THR A 46 3.58 38.24 16.46
C THR A 46 5.05 37.82 16.49
N ALA A 47 5.95 38.60 17.09
CA ALA A 47 7.36 38.27 17.25
C ALA A 47 7.58 37.20 18.33
N ASP A 48 6.81 37.24 19.41
CA ASP A 48 6.74 36.22 20.45
C ASP A 48 6.11 34.93 19.91
N PHE A 49 5.09 35.04 19.06
CA PHE A 49 4.55 33.88 18.35
C PHE A 49 5.57 33.28 17.38
N LEU A 50 6.25 34.09 16.56
CA LEU A 50 7.26 33.62 15.62
C LEU A 50 8.50 33.05 16.31
N SER A 51 8.95 33.65 17.42
CA SER A 51 10.06 33.13 18.22
C SER A 51 9.65 31.88 18.99
N SER A 52 8.41 31.78 19.48
CA SER A 52 7.84 30.56 20.05
C SER A 52 7.78 29.43 19.02
N VAL A 53 7.35 29.72 17.79
CA VAL A 53 7.36 28.77 16.68
C VAL A 53 8.79 28.40 16.27
N GLU A 54 9.71 29.36 16.23
CA GLU A 54 11.13 29.10 15.91
C GLU A 54 11.80 28.25 16.98
N ASP A 55 11.53 28.49 18.27
CA ASP A 55 12.02 27.69 19.38
C ASP A 55 11.37 26.30 19.41
N GLN A 56 10.08 26.18 19.08
CA GLN A 56 9.43 24.89 18.89
C GLN A 56 10.05 24.12 17.71
N ILE A 57 10.32 24.77 16.58
CA ILE A 57 10.98 24.17 15.41
C ILE A 57 12.42 23.79 15.73
N ARG A 58 13.15 24.57 16.52
CA ARG A 58 14.52 24.25 16.98
C ARG A 58 14.55 23.07 17.94
N GLN A 59 13.48 22.86 18.72
CA GLN A 59 13.31 21.69 19.57
C GLN A 59 12.92 20.42 18.79
N ILE A 60 12.48 20.56 17.52
CA ILE A 60 12.23 19.42 16.65
C ILE A 60 13.58 18.85 16.19
N ASP A 61 13.92 17.67 16.71
CA ASP A 61 15.02 16.89 16.17
C ASP A 61 14.60 16.29 14.82
N PHE A 62 14.84 17.04 13.75
CA PHE A 62 14.58 16.60 12.38
C PHE A 62 15.36 15.32 12.02
N ALA A 63 16.50 15.05 12.66
CA ALA A 63 17.24 13.82 12.44
C ALA A 63 16.54 12.62 13.11
N LEU A 64 15.97 12.81 14.30
CA LEU A 64 15.12 11.82 14.96
C LEU A 64 13.86 11.54 14.13
N ILE A 65 13.19 12.58 13.61
CA ILE A 65 12.02 12.42 12.75
C ILE A 65 12.39 11.71 11.45
N ALA A 66 13.49 12.10 10.79
CA ALA A 66 13.95 11.45 9.56
C ALA A 66 14.31 9.97 9.81
N ARG A 67 14.94 9.65 10.95
CA ARG A 67 15.24 8.26 11.33
C ARG A 67 13.98 7.47 11.62
N ALA A 68 13.03 8.05 12.36
CA ALA A 68 11.73 7.42 12.62
C ALA A 68 10.97 7.17 11.32
N TRP A 69 10.95 8.13 10.39
CA TRP A 69 10.30 8.00 9.09
C TRP A 69 10.99 6.96 8.20
N LYS A 70 12.33 6.92 8.19
CA LYS A 70 13.08 5.89 7.46
C LYS A 70 12.79 4.49 8.00
N ASN A 71 12.78 4.32 9.32
CA ASN A 71 12.44 3.06 9.97
C ASN A 71 11.00 2.66 9.63
N PHE A 72 10.06 3.59 9.75
CA PHE A 72 8.67 3.40 9.37
C PHE A 72 8.55 2.92 7.91
N ARG A 73 9.15 3.65 6.97
CA ARG A 73 9.06 3.34 5.53
C ARG A 73 9.70 2.00 5.17
N SER A 74 10.76 1.61 5.89
CA SER A 74 11.42 0.31 5.69
C SER A 74 10.56 -0.90 6.09
N ARG A 75 9.47 -0.70 6.83
CA ARG A 75 8.51 -1.75 7.22
C ARG A 75 7.32 -1.84 6.24
N MET A 76 7.09 -0.78 5.46
CA MET A 76 6.01 -0.73 4.49
C MET A 76 6.36 -1.46 3.19
N PRO A 77 5.37 -1.92 2.42
CA PRO A 77 5.57 -2.37 1.05
C PRO A 77 6.24 -1.29 0.20
N PHE A 78 7.18 -1.66 -0.67
CA PHE A 78 7.90 -0.67 -1.48
C PHE A 78 7.01 -0.03 -2.56
N ASN A 79 5.95 -0.71 -3.00
CA ASN A 79 5.04 -0.25 -4.04
C ASN A 79 4.04 0.80 -3.57
N TRP A 80 3.90 1.02 -2.26
CA TRP A 80 2.96 2.02 -1.73
C TRP A 80 3.55 3.42 -1.85
N SER A 81 2.74 4.40 -2.24
CA SER A 81 3.17 5.79 -2.35
C SER A 81 3.25 6.45 -0.98
N ASP A 82 4.17 7.40 -0.83
CA ASP A 82 4.30 8.19 0.41
C ASP A 82 3.17 9.24 0.53
N GLU A 83 2.48 9.53 -0.57
CA GLU A 83 1.45 10.57 -0.69
C GLU A 83 0.07 10.13 -0.20
N ALA A 84 -0.23 8.83 -0.19
CA ALA A 84 -1.57 8.31 0.12
C ALA A 84 -1.94 8.33 1.63
N GLY A 85 -1.02 8.76 2.50
CA GLY A 85 -1.17 8.60 3.95
C GLY A 85 -1.16 7.12 4.35
N LEU A 86 -1.37 6.85 5.64
CA LEU A 86 -1.48 5.48 6.12
C LEU A 86 -2.91 4.98 6.00
N PRO A 87 -3.14 3.87 5.28
CA PRO A 87 -4.46 3.29 5.23
C PRO A 87 -4.85 2.79 6.62
N SER A 88 -6.14 2.85 6.94
CA SER A 88 -6.61 2.27 8.20
C SER A 88 -6.46 0.75 8.20
N SER A 89 -6.26 0.15 9.37
CA SER A 89 -6.19 -1.31 9.53
C SER A 89 -7.46 -2.00 9.00
N ASP A 90 -8.62 -1.37 9.16
CA ASP A 90 -9.90 -1.86 8.63
C ASP A 90 -9.93 -1.86 7.11
N ASP A 91 -9.46 -0.78 6.47
CA ASP A 91 -9.38 -0.72 5.00
C ASP A 91 -8.45 -1.81 4.49
N LEU A 92 -7.26 -1.96 5.09
CA LEU A 92 -6.31 -3.00 4.71
C LEU A 92 -6.93 -4.38 4.78
N LYS A 93 -7.56 -4.71 5.92
CA LYS A 93 -8.23 -5.99 6.12
C LYS A 93 -9.37 -6.19 5.12
N GLN A 94 -10.14 -5.15 4.85
CA GLN A 94 -11.22 -5.19 3.87
C GLN A 94 -10.68 -5.50 2.46
N VAL A 95 -9.60 -4.82 2.02
CA VAL A 95 -9.02 -5.05 0.68
C VAL A 95 -8.43 -6.45 0.55
N THR A 96 -7.60 -6.83 1.52
CA THR A 96 -6.73 -7.99 1.34
C THR A 96 -7.41 -9.27 1.78
N GLU A 97 -7.99 -9.30 2.98
CA GLU A 97 -8.61 -10.50 3.53
C GLU A 97 -10.04 -10.66 3.02
N THR A 98 -10.87 -9.62 3.16
CA THR A 98 -12.29 -9.73 2.78
C THR A 98 -12.44 -9.79 1.27
N ASP A 99 -11.91 -8.82 0.52
CA ASP A 99 -12.10 -8.73 -0.93
C ASP A 99 -11.21 -9.70 -1.71
N GLY A 100 -10.11 -10.15 -1.09
CA GLY A 100 -9.15 -11.08 -1.67
C GLY A 100 -8.22 -10.43 -2.69
N ILE A 101 -7.90 -9.15 -2.52
CA ILE A 101 -7.13 -8.37 -3.49
C ILE A 101 -5.69 -8.20 -2.99
N PRO A 102 -4.68 -8.71 -3.71
CA PRO A 102 -3.28 -8.45 -3.40
C PRO A 102 -2.92 -6.97 -3.63
N ILE A 103 -2.31 -6.32 -2.64
CA ILE A 103 -1.82 -4.93 -2.74
C ILE A 103 -0.37 -4.77 -2.31
N VAL A 104 0.28 -5.84 -1.85
CA VAL A 104 1.68 -5.82 -1.40
C VAL A 104 2.58 -6.24 -2.56
N TYR A 105 3.59 -5.42 -2.86
CA TYR A 105 4.53 -5.52 -3.98
C TYR A 105 3.97 -5.21 -5.36
N VAL A 106 2.69 -5.47 -5.57
CA VAL A 106 1.90 -5.08 -6.74
C VAL A 106 0.47 -4.74 -6.28
N PRO A 107 -0.25 -3.86 -6.98
CA PRO A 107 0.20 -3.01 -8.09
C PRO A 107 0.96 -1.76 -7.59
N ARG A 108 1.36 -0.85 -8.47
CA ARG A 108 1.98 0.44 -8.12
C ARG A 108 1.08 1.34 -7.25
N GLY A 109 1.69 2.33 -6.61
CA GLY A 109 1.08 3.10 -5.53
C GLY A 109 -0.18 3.88 -5.88
N ASP A 110 -0.29 4.46 -7.08
CA ASP A 110 -1.52 5.15 -7.51
C ASP A 110 -2.70 4.19 -7.64
N ILE A 111 -2.45 2.95 -8.12
CA ILE A 111 -3.46 1.90 -8.18
C ILE A 111 -3.83 1.45 -6.77
N VAL A 112 -2.86 1.24 -5.87
CA VAL A 112 -3.13 0.90 -4.46
C VAL A 112 -3.98 1.98 -3.78
N GLY A 113 -3.65 3.26 -3.97
CA GLY A 113 -4.43 4.38 -3.45
C GLY A 113 -5.87 4.38 -3.98
N ALA A 114 -6.06 4.14 -5.27
CA ALA A 114 -7.39 4.02 -5.88
C ALA A 114 -8.20 2.83 -5.31
N LEU A 115 -7.55 1.69 -5.08
CA LEU A 115 -8.21 0.52 -4.48
C LEU A 115 -8.64 0.78 -3.04
N LEU A 116 -7.80 1.43 -2.24
CA LEU A 116 -8.12 1.76 -0.85
C LEU A 116 -9.25 2.79 -0.77
N GLY A 117 -9.28 3.77 -1.67
CA GLY A 117 -10.34 4.78 -1.74
C GLY A 117 -11.67 4.29 -2.35
N ALA A 118 -11.72 3.08 -2.91
CA ALA A 118 -12.92 2.55 -3.55
C ALA A 118 -13.91 1.97 -2.52
N GLY A 119 -15.19 2.34 -2.68
CA GLY A 119 -16.25 2.03 -1.70
C GLY A 119 -16.75 0.59 -1.70
N SER A 120 -16.45 -0.20 -2.75
CA SER A 120 -16.88 -1.58 -2.83
C SER A 120 -15.85 -2.48 -3.53
N ARG A 121 -16.01 -3.79 -3.34
CA ARG A 121 -15.21 -4.77 -4.08
C ARG A 121 -15.39 -4.63 -5.59
N ASP A 122 -16.61 -4.41 -6.06
CA ASP A 122 -16.89 -4.35 -7.50
C ASP A 122 -16.21 -3.13 -8.14
N ASP A 123 -16.18 -1.99 -7.43
CA ASP A 123 -15.42 -0.81 -7.86
C ASP A 123 -13.92 -1.10 -7.93
N ARG A 124 -13.38 -1.84 -6.94
CA ARG A 124 -11.97 -2.24 -6.91
C ARG A 124 -11.61 -3.17 -8.08
N ILE A 125 -12.47 -4.13 -8.39
CA ILE A 125 -12.30 -5.00 -9.55
C ILE A 125 -12.39 -4.19 -10.85
N ALA A 126 -13.31 -3.25 -10.96
CA ALA A 126 -13.41 -2.37 -12.12
C ALA A 126 -12.14 -1.52 -12.31
N ILE A 127 -11.56 -0.99 -11.23
CA ILE A 127 -10.27 -0.30 -11.25
C ILE A 127 -9.18 -1.22 -11.79
N LEU A 128 -9.02 -2.42 -11.23
CA LEU A 128 -8.01 -3.38 -11.67
C LEU A 128 -8.16 -3.75 -13.16
N LEU A 129 -9.38 -4.03 -13.61
CA LEU A 129 -9.63 -4.40 -15.01
C LEU A 129 -9.39 -3.24 -15.98
N SER A 130 -9.70 -2.00 -15.57
CA SER A 130 -9.42 -0.79 -16.36
C SER A 130 -7.92 -0.48 -16.46
N ARG A 131 -7.14 -0.91 -15.46
CA ARG A 131 -5.68 -0.73 -15.36
C ARG A 131 -4.91 -2.04 -15.58
N ARG A 132 -5.52 -3.06 -16.21
CA ARG A 132 -4.98 -4.43 -16.27
C ARG A 132 -3.56 -4.50 -16.84
N ASP A 133 -3.26 -3.72 -17.89
CA ASP A 133 -1.96 -3.76 -18.55
C ASP A 133 -0.86 -3.17 -17.63
N ASP A 134 -1.18 -2.09 -16.91
CA ASP A 134 -0.29 -1.53 -15.88
C ASP A 134 -0.03 -2.53 -14.74
N VAL A 135 -1.08 -3.20 -14.26
CA VAL A 135 -1.00 -4.18 -13.18
C VAL A 135 -0.11 -5.37 -13.59
N LEU A 136 -0.26 -5.87 -14.82
CA LEU A 136 0.53 -6.99 -15.34
C LEU A 136 2.00 -6.58 -15.55
N GLU A 137 2.26 -5.36 -16.02
CA GLU A 137 3.62 -4.85 -16.10
C GLU A 137 4.26 -4.71 -14.72
N ASP A 138 3.52 -4.21 -13.73
CA ASP A 138 4.00 -4.16 -12.34
C ASP A 138 4.35 -5.56 -11.81
N CYS A 139 3.57 -6.58 -12.20
CA CYS A 139 3.87 -7.97 -11.86
C CYS A 139 5.19 -8.45 -12.47
N ARG A 140 5.42 -8.20 -13.76
CA ARG A 140 6.71 -8.52 -14.41
C ARG A 140 7.88 -7.80 -13.76
N LEU A 141 7.74 -6.51 -13.49
CA LEU A 141 8.78 -5.71 -12.86
C LEU A 141 9.13 -6.23 -11.46
N ALA A 142 8.13 -6.61 -10.67
CA ALA A 142 8.34 -7.22 -9.37
C ALA A 142 9.11 -8.55 -9.49
N LEU A 143 8.72 -9.44 -10.42
CA LEU A 143 9.41 -10.71 -10.65
C LEU A 143 10.87 -10.52 -11.09
N ARG A 144 11.14 -9.56 -11.98
CA ARG A 144 12.49 -9.22 -12.45
C ARG A 144 13.36 -8.64 -11.34
N LYS A 145 12.87 -7.64 -10.62
CA LYS A 145 13.57 -7.05 -9.46
C LYS A 145 13.93 -8.11 -8.43
N LYS A 146 13.05 -9.11 -8.25
CA LYS A 146 13.31 -10.25 -7.37
C LYS A 146 14.41 -11.16 -7.89
N ALA A 147 14.40 -11.47 -9.18
CA ALA A 147 15.43 -12.28 -9.83
C ALA A 147 16.83 -11.68 -9.66
N ASP A 148 16.94 -10.36 -9.84
CA ASP A 148 18.21 -9.64 -9.74
C ASP A 148 18.77 -9.62 -8.31
N THR A 149 17.88 -9.53 -7.30
CA THR A 149 18.28 -9.37 -5.90
C THR A 149 18.51 -10.68 -5.16
N ALA A 150 17.73 -11.74 -5.44
CA ALA A 150 17.74 -12.95 -4.63
C ALA A 150 18.86 -13.95 -4.98
N LYS A 151 19.63 -13.73 -6.06
CA LYS A 151 20.64 -14.67 -6.63
C LYS A 151 20.12 -16.10 -6.89
N CYS A 152 18.83 -16.35 -6.72
CA CYS A 152 18.16 -17.62 -6.93
C CYS A 152 16.69 -17.36 -7.27
N THR A 153 16.34 -17.54 -8.54
CA THR A 153 14.95 -17.52 -9.01
C THR A 153 14.33 -18.90 -8.81
N ARG A 154 13.17 -18.96 -8.17
CA ARG A 154 12.39 -20.21 -8.12
C ARG A 154 11.88 -20.57 -9.53
N PRO A 155 11.81 -21.86 -9.91
CA PRO A 155 11.24 -22.28 -11.20
C PRO A 155 9.84 -21.72 -11.47
N GLN A 156 9.06 -21.48 -10.41
CA GLN A 156 7.73 -20.89 -10.47
C GLN A 156 7.71 -19.47 -11.07
N HIS A 157 8.82 -18.72 -11.06
CA HIS A 157 8.89 -17.40 -11.71
C HIS A 157 8.50 -17.48 -13.19
N HIS A 158 9.06 -18.44 -13.92
CA HIS A 158 8.76 -18.63 -15.33
C HIS A 158 7.28 -18.96 -15.56
N LEU A 159 6.66 -19.71 -14.66
CA LEU A 159 5.23 -20.04 -14.75
C LEU A 159 4.35 -18.81 -14.55
N VAL A 160 4.74 -17.86 -13.68
CA VAL A 160 3.99 -16.60 -13.53
C VAL A 160 4.19 -15.70 -14.74
N GLU A 161 5.39 -15.64 -15.33
CA GLU A 161 5.61 -14.92 -16.60
C GLU A 161 4.73 -15.47 -17.73
N LEU A 162 4.64 -16.81 -17.87
CA LEU A 162 3.73 -17.43 -18.83
C LEU A 162 2.26 -17.14 -18.54
N ALA A 163 1.88 -17.03 -17.26
CA ALA A 163 0.52 -16.65 -16.88
C ALA A 163 0.22 -15.19 -17.28
N ILE A 164 1.20 -14.28 -17.13
CA ILE A 164 1.10 -12.89 -17.59
C ILE A 164 0.94 -12.85 -19.12
N ASP A 165 1.78 -13.58 -19.86
CA ASP A 165 1.71 -13.65 -21.32
C ASP A 165 0.34 -14.19 -21.78
N SER A 166 -0.11 -15.28 -21.18
CA SER A 166 -1.42 -15.87 -21.47
C SER A 166 -2.56 -14.88 -21.22
N TYR A 167 -2.48 -14.08 -20.16
CA TYR A 167 -3.50 -13.08 -19.87
C TYR A 167 -3.53 -11.98 -20.93
N LEU A 168 -2.36 -11.46 -21.32
CA LEU A 168 -2.23 -10.42 -22.34
C LEU A 168 -2.71 -10.89 -23.72
N ASP A 169 -2.52 -12.17 -24.02
CA ASP A 169 -3.01 -12.82 -25.25
C ASP A 169 -4.52 -13.11 -25.23
N GLY A 170 -5.23 -12.75 -24.14
CA GLY A 170 -6.67 -12.93 -23.99
C GLY A 170 -7.09 -14.30 -23.46
N HIS A 171 -6.15 -15.10 -22.94
CA HIS A 171 -6.38 -16.41 -22.35
C HIS A 171 -6.37 -16.36 -20.81
N CYS A 172 -7.30 -15.59 -20.25
CA CYS A 172 -7.37 -15.35 -18.80
C CYS A 172 -7.60 -16.63 -17.97
N GLU A 173 -8.26 -17.63 -18.54
CA GLU A 173 -8.54 -18.93 -17.94
C GLU A 173 -7.25 -19.74 -17.78
N ALA A 174 -6.38 -19.70 -18.79
CA ALA A 174 -5.07 -20.32 -18.75
C ALA A 174 -4.15 -19.60 -17.75
N ALA A 175 -4.16 -18.26 -17.76
CA ALA A 175 -3.45 -17.44 -16.80
C ALA A 175 -3.85 -17.74 -15.35
N GLN A 176 -5.16 -17.78 -15.07
CA GLN A 176 -5.69 -18.13 -13.77
C GLN A 176 -5.22 -19.50 -13.33
N THR A 177 -5.42 -20.52 -14.16
CA THR A 177 -5.09 -21.91 -13.82
C THR A 177 -3.60 -22.06 -13.50
N LEU A 178 -2.73 -21.47 -14.31
CA LEU A 178 -1.28 -21.54 -14.12
C LEU A 178 -0.84 -20.81 -12.84
N ALA A 179 -1.36 -19.60 -12.61
CA ALA A 179 -1.05 -18.83 -11.41
C ALA A 179 -1.57 -19.50 -10.13
N VAL A 180 -2.77 -20.09 -10.16
CA VAL A 180 -3.31 -20.87 -9.03
C VAL A 180 -2.43 -22.08 -8.69
N CYS A 181 -1.90 -22.79 -9.69
CA CYS A 181 -0.94 -23.88 -9.46
C CYS A 181 0.34 -23.39 -8.77
N VAL A 182 0.84 -22.20 -9.15
CA VAL A 182 1.99 -21.57 -8.48
C VAL A 182 1.66 -21.24 -7.02
N CYS A 183 0.49 -20.65 -6.75
CA CYS A 183 0.03 -20.36 -5.39
C CYS A 183 -0.08 -21.64 -4.55
N ASP A 184 -0.69 -22.71 -5.05
CA ASP A 184 -0.84 -23.97 -4.31
C ASP A 184 0.51 -24.59 -3.95
N LYS A 185 1.48 -24.55 -4.89
CA LYS A 185 2.85 -24.99 -4.62
C LYS A 185 3.53 -24.14 -3.55
N PHE A 186 3.40 -22.81 -3.63
CA PHE A 186 3.99 -21.89 -2.66
C PHE A 186 3.41 -22.12 -1.25
N ILE A 187 2.10 -22.24 -1.13
CA ILE A 187 1.42 -22.49 0.15
C ILE A 187 1.97 -23.76 0.79
N ARG A 188 2.09 -24.85 0.02
CA ARG A 188 2.58 -26.14 0.51
C ARG A 188 4.05 -26.10 0.95
N ASP A 189 4.88 -25.37 0.23
CA ASP A 189 6.32 -25.31 0.49
C ASP A 189 6.67 -24.37 1.64
N ASP A 190 6.02 -23.21 1.72
CA ASP A 190 6.50 -22.08 2.53
C ASP A 190 5.50 -21.61 3.60
N ILE A 191 4.21 -21.94 3.49
CA ILE A 191 3.19 -21.47 4.45
C ILE A 191 2.77 -22.59 5.39
N ALA A 192 2.15 -23.65 4.86
CA ALA A 192 1.65 -24.73 5.69
C ALA A 192 1.43 -26.04 4.92
N ARG A 193 1.46 -27.16 5.66
CA ARG A 193 1.25 -28.50 5.10
C ARG A 193 -0.22 -28.85 4.91
N SER A 194 -1.13 -28.19 5.63
CA SER A 194 -2.57 -28.40 5.52
C SER A 194 -3.29 -27.12 5.14
N GLN A 195 -4.47 -27.25 4.51
CA GLN A 195 -5.29 -26.11 4.13
C GLN A 195 -5.81 -25.33 5.34
N ALA A 196 -6.16 -26.01 6.43
CA ALA A 196 -6.64 -25.36 7.65
C ALA A 196 -5.55 -24.46 8.26
N ASP A 197 -4.32 -24.99 8.36
CA ASP A 197 -3.18 -24.23 8.86
C ASP A 197 -2.84 -23.05 7.94
N ALA A 198 -2.96 -23.22 6.62
CA ALA A 198 -2.73 -22.15 5.66
C ALA A 198 -3.76 -21.02 5.79
N VAL A 199 -5.02 -21.34 6.08
CA VAL A 199 -6.05 -20.32 6.37
C VAL A 199 -5.71 -19.58 7.66
N VAL A 200 -5.35 -20.30 8.73
CA VAL A 200 -4.95 -19.67 10.01
C VAL A 200 -3.75 -18.76 9.82
N ALA A 201 -2.75 -19.17 9.04
CA ALA A 201 -1.56 -18.38 8.74
C ALA A 201 -1.83 -17.17 7.82
N ALA A 202 -2.99 -17.14 7.16
CA ALA A 202 -3.41 -16.08 6.25
C ALA A 202 -4.37 -15.07 6.91
N THR A 203 -5.13 -15.49 7.91
CA THR A 203 -6.04 -14.60 8.64
C THR A 203 -5.26 -13.49 9.34
N ILE A 204 -5.64 -12.24 9.08
CA ILE A 204 -5.09 -11.06 9.71
C ILE A 204 -5.51 -11.02 11.18
N GLY A 205 -4.50 -10.98 12.06
CA GLY A 205 -4.63 -10.68 13.48
C GLY A 205 -4.74 -9.17 13.72
N ASP A 206 -3.97 -8.68 14.68
CA ASP A 206 -3.83 -7.25 14.93
C ASP A 206 -2.71 -6.68 14.03
N LEU A 207 -3.07 -5.73 13.16
CA LEU A 207 -2.11 -5.13 12.21
C LEU A 207 -1.13 -4.17 12.88
N ASP A 208 -1.47 -3.59 14.03
CA ASP A 208 -0.56 -2.75 14.80
C ASP A 208 0.52 -3.63 15.46
N ASP A 209 0.13 -4.79 16.00
CA ASP A 209 1.09 -5.78 16.51
C ASP A 209 2.01 -6.31 15.40
N ASP A 210 1.46 -6.60 14.21
CA ASP A 210 2.26 -7.06 13.08
C ASP A 210 3.13 -5.94 12.52
N PHE A 211 2.68 -4.69 12.56
CA PHE A 211 3.54 -3.54 12.28
C PHE A 211 4.70 -3.55 13.27
N GLU A 212 4.46 -3.54 14.57
CA GLU A 212 5.50 -3.51 15.62
C GLU A 212 6.43 -4.73 15.63
N ALA A 213 5.99 -5.87 15.13
CA ALA A 213 6.82 -7.08 14.96
C ALA A 213 7.58 -7.14 13.62
N ASP A 214 7.47 -6.12 12.75
CA ASP A 214 8.01 -6.12 11.37
C ASP A 214 7.46 -7.28 10.50
N ARG A 215 6.22 -7.68 10.76
CA ARG A 215 5.50 -8.74 10.05
C ARG A 215 4.35 -8.25 9.18
N LEU A 216 4.06 -6.95 9.17
CA LEU A 216 2.95 -6.35 8.41
C LEU A 216 2.92 -6.82 6.95
N ARG A 217 4.08 -6.80 6.25
CA ARG A 217 4.16 -7.26 4.85
C ARG A 217 3.79 -8.73 4.71
N ILE A 218 4.22 -9.58 5.64
CA ILE A 218 3.95 -11.02 5.62
C ILE A 218 2.45 -11.27 5.84
N ALA A 219 1.85 -10.59 6.81
CA ALA A 219 0.41 -10.68 7.08
C ALA A 219 -0.41 -10.28 5.84
N LEU A 220 -0.13 -9.10 5.28
CA LEU A 220 -0.88 -8.56 4.14
C LEU A 220 -0.63 -9.32 2.81
N VAL A 221 0.56 -9.89 2.59
CA VAL A 221 0.82 -10.78 1.42
C VAL A 221 -0.01 -12.05 1.50
N ARG A 222 -0.24 -12.58 2.71
CA ARG A 222 -0.97 -13.84 2.92
C ARG A 222 -2.47 -13.64 3.01
N ALA A 223 -2.95 -12.48 3.44
CA ALA A 223 -4.38 -12.22 3.64
C ALA A 223 -5.31 -12.59 2.46
N PRO A 224 -4.96 -12.35 1.18
CA PRO A 224 -5.80 -12.81 0.06
C PRO A 224 -5.95 -14.33 -0.03
N LEU A 225 -5.14 -15.10 0.70
CA LEU A 225 -5.29 -16.55 0.78
C LEU A 225 -6.56 -16.98 1.52
N VAL A 226 -7.16 -16.13 2.35
CA VAL A 226 -8.39 -16.47 3.09
C VAL A 226 -9.55 -16.82 2.13
N PRO A 227 -9.97 -15.93 1.21
CA PRO A 227 -10.99 -16.27 0.21
C PRO A 227 -10.48 -17.29 -0.83
N PHE A 228 -9.19 -17.26 -1.17
CA PHE A 228 -8.55 -18.23 -2.07
C PHE A 228 -8.68 -19.67 -1.59
N LEU A 229 -8.49 -19.89 -0.28
CA LEU A 229 -8.57 -21.19 0.40
C LEU A 229 -9.96 -21.47 0.97
N ALA A 230 -10.95 -20.58 0.77
CA ALA A 230 -12.28 -20.76 1.32
C ALA A 230 -12.86 -22.12 0.91
N LYS A 231 -13.40 -22.84 1.89
CA LYS A 231 -13.87 -24.21 1.72
C LYS A 231 -15.15 -24.21 0.89
N TRP A 232 -15.11 -24.84 -0.27
CA TRP A 232 -16.28 -25.13 -1.09
C TRP A 232 -16.10 -26.43 -1.89
N PHE A 233 -17.19 -27.16 -2.07
CA PHE A 233 -17.34 -28.32 -2.95
C PHE A 233 -18.83 -28.55 -3.28
N PRO A 234 -19.17 -29.27 -4.37
CA PRO A 234 -20.56 -29.60 -4.70
C PRO A 234 -21.26 -30.33 -3.55
N GLY A 235 -22.41 -29.82 -3.12
CA GLY A 235 -23.16 -30.35 -1.98
C GLY A 235 -22.68 -29.87 -0.60
N SER A 236 -21.70 -28.98 -0.53
CA SER A 236 -21.38 -28.28 0.72
C SER A 236 -22.46 -27.25 1.08
N ASN A 237 -22.57 -26.91 2.38
CA ASN A 237 -23.50 -25.87 2.85
C ASN A 237 -22.99 -24.44 2.61
N TYR A 238 -21.87 -24.28 1.90
CA TYR A 238 -21.29 -22.98 1.60
C TYR A 238 -21.77 -22.46 0.24
N PRO A 239 -22.04 -21.15 0.10
CA PRO A 239 -22.34 -20.57 -1.21
C PRO A 239 -21.15 -20.77 -2.16
N VAL A 240 -21.43 -20.87 -3.45
CA VAL A 240 -20.38 -20.94 -4.49
C VAL A 240 -19.53 -19.68 -4.43
N PRO A 241 -18.20 -19.78 -4.21
CA PRO A 241 -17.34 -18.60 -4.19
C PRO A 241 -17.36 -17.86 -5.53
N VAL A 242 -17.64 -16.56 -5.48
CA VAL A 242 -17.51 -15.64 -6.63
C VAL A 242 -16.07 -15.11 -6.74
N LYS A 243 -15.40 -14.94 -5.59
CA LYS A 243 -14.01 -14.48 -5.47
C LYS A 243 -13.06 -15.60 -5.93
N LEU A 244 -11.88 -15.23 -6.42
CA LEU A 244 -10.81 -16.17 -6.76
C LEU A 244 -10.70 -17.25 -5.67
N ASN A 245 -10.88 -18.50 -6.09
CA ASN A 245 -10.90 -19.65 -5.19
C ASN A 245 -10.21 -20.83 -5.87
N ARG A 246 -9.29 -21.47 -5.14
CA ARG A 246 -8.49 -22.59 -5.67
C ARG A 246 -9.31 -23.84 -5.92
N ASN A 247 -10.31 -24.13 -5.08
CA ASN A 247 -11.07 -25.36 -5.19
C ASN A 247 -11.92 -25.36 -6.45
N ILE A 248 -12.55 -24.22 -6.78
CA ILE A 248 -13.25 -24.11 -8.06
C ILE A 248 -12.26 -24.21 -9.21
N THR A 249 -11.18 -23.42 -9.21
CA THR A 249 -10.20 -23.42 -10.31
C THR A 249 -9.64 -24.82 -10.62
N VAL A 250 -9.29 -25.59 -9.59
CA VAL A 250 -8.58 -26.88 -9.74
C VAL A 250 -9.55 -28.07 -9.81
N HIS A 251 -10.62 -28.07 -9.04
CA HIS A 251 -11.48 -29.25 -8.89
C HIS A 251 -12.84 -29.12 -9.59
N GLN A 252 -13.30 -27.90 -9.88
CA GLN A 252 -14.61 -27.63 -10.47
C GLN A 252 -14.54 -26.44 -11.44
N PRO A 253 -13.65 -26.46 -12.46
CA PRO A 253 -13.46 -25.29 -13.33
C PRO A 253 -14.76 -24.97 -14.08
N THR A 254 -15.20 -23.72 -13.99
CA THR A 254 -16.37 -23.21 -14.72
C THR A 254 -16.01 -21.95 -15.49
N PRO A 255 -16.66 -21.67 -16.63
CA PRO A 255 -16.46 -20.42 -17.37
C PRO A 255 -16.75 -19.17 -16.53
N ASP A 256 -17.73 -19.25 -15.62
CA ASP A 256 -18.08 -18.11 -14.76
C ASP A 256 -16.97 -17.78 -13.75
N HIS A 257 -16.18 -18.77 -13.33
CA HIS A 257 -15.11 -18.58 -12.34
C HIS A 257 -13.73 -18.37 -12.97
N LEU A 258 -13.51 -18.93 -14.15
CA LEU A 258 -12.33 -18.71 -14.99
C LEU A 258 -12.60 -17.47 -15.85
N ASN A 259 -12.43 -16.30 -15.26
CA ASN A 259 -12.81 -15.02 -15.86
C ASN A 259 -11.68 -13.99 -15.74
N PRO A 260 -11.76 -12.86 -16.47
CA PRO A 260 -10.69 -11.85 -16.47
C PRO A 260 -10.34 -11.31 -15.08
N ALA A 261 -11.32 -11.11 -14.19
CA ALA A 261 -11.06 -10.59 -12.85
C ALA A 261 -10.27 -11.60 -12.00
N ASN A 262 -10.72 -12.85 -11.96
CA ASN A 262 -10.05 -13.89 -11.19
C ASN A 262 -8.67 -14.25 -11.78
N GLY A 263 -8.51 -14.22 -13.10
CA GLY A 263 -7.21 -14.39 -13.74
C GLY A 263 -6.21 -13.32 -13.33
N LEU A 264 -6.62 -12.05 -13.30
CA LEU A 264 -5.75 -10.94 -12.89
C LEU A 264 -5.36 -11.05 -11.42
N LEU A 265 -6.33 -11.31 -10.54
CA LEU A 265 -6.09 -11.52 -9.11
C LEU A 265 -5.16 -12.70 -8.85
N ALA A 266 -5.27 -13.79 -9.63
CA ALA A 266 -4.42 -14.96 -9.47
C ALA A 266 -2.96 -14.64 -9.82
N VAL A 267 -2.73 -13.91 -10.92
CA VAL A 267 -1.39 -13.45 -11.33
C VAL A 267 -0.78 -12.51 -10.28
N MET A 268 -1.56 -11.55 -9.79
CA MET A 268 -1.14 -10.65 -8.71
C MET A 268 -0.75 -11.43 -7.46
N LEU A 269 -1.59 -12.38 -7.02
CA LEU A 269 -1.36 -13.17 -5.82
C LEU A 269 -0.10 -14.03 -5.93
N ALA A 270 0.07 -14.73 -7.06
CA ALA A 270 1.24 -15.54 -7.33
C ALA A 270 2.52 -14.67 -7.30
N THR A 271 2.45 -13.48 -7.88
CA THR A 271 3.56 -12.52 -7.88
C THR A 271 3.90 -12.03 -6.48
N SER A 272 2.91 -11.58 -5.70
CA SER A 272 3.10 -11.10 -4.33
C SER A 272 3.69 -12.19 -3.42
N LEU A 273 3.24 -13.44 -3.54
CA LEU A 273 3.76 -14.57 -2.76
C LEU A 273 5.22 -14.88 -3.12
N LEU A 274 5.55 -14.97 -4.41
CA LEU A 274 6.93 -15.21 -4.84
C LEU A 274 7.87 -14.08 -4.44
N TYR A 275 7.42 -12.83 -4.53
CA TYR A 275 8.20 -11.68 -4.08
C TYR A 275 8.41 -11.71 -2.56
N GLY A 276 7.33 -11.94 -1.79
CA GLY A 276 7.35 -11.97 -0.32
C GLY A 276 8.06 -13.18 0.30
N ALA A 277 8.44 -14.18 -0.48
CA ALA A 277 9.09 -15.40 -0.01
C ALA A 277 10.41 -15.20 0.76
N VAL A 278 11.09 -14.07 0.57
CA VAL A 278 12.36 -13.76 1.29
C VAL A 278 12.11 -13.11 2.63
N ASP A 279 11.08 -12.26 2.74
CA ASP A 279 10.69 -11.65 4.01
C ASP A 279 10.35 -12.73 5.05
N GLN A 280 9.83 -13.88 4.62
CA GLN A 280 9.47 -14.99 5.50
C GLN A 280 10.67 -15.78 6.06
N ARG A 281 11.91 -15.49 5.63
CA ARG A 281 13.14 -16.19 6.06
C ARG A 281 14.10 -15.32 6.87
N SER A 282 13.68 -14.10 7.22
CA SER A 282 14.45 -13.12 8.00
C SER A 282 14.19 -13.28 9.48
#